data_AF-A0AAF0PBX0-F1
#
_entry.id   AF-A0AAF0PBX0-F1
#
_cell.length_a   1.000
_cell.length_b   1.000
_cell.length_c   1.000
_cell.angle_alpha   90.00
_cell.angle_beta   90.00
_cell.angle_gamma   90.00
#
_symmetry.space_group_name_H-M   'P 1'
#
loop_
_entity.id
_entity.type
_entity.pdbx_description
1 polymer ?
#
loop_
_entity_poly.entity_id
_entity_poly.type
_entity_poly.pdbx_seq_one_letter_code
_entity_poly.pdbx_strand_id
1 'polypeptide(L)'
;MSEPDAYDPIECPVEGCEYENGIRSVAAHISGTHDENHSWDRLGHDGARAFVMARKRQQEDTNETEASELPIEFAYETLAFFALVDEYDFDSLDELDPFRLTNLYALLSTITRSSNDAREVVRDALLERIHDDRVVESDYGEIRRYTTQRRYVRDEDEVLDTLDRAGIDPKTVLSVDKQKLATAIEETDIDDEQVFETEDAPRIQRTDVNERMCEEYVASLPKEYRDLFEF
;
A
#
# COMPACT_ATOMS: atom_id res chain seq x y z
N MET A 1 21.70 10.45 -7.19
CA MET A 1 21.32 9.63 -6.03
C MET A 1 20.43 8.54 -6.60
N SER A 2 20.89 7.28 -6.60
CA SER A 2 20.05 6.16 -7.03
C SER A 2 18.87 6.05 -6.08
N GLU A 3 17.66 5.92 -6.60
CA GLU A 3 16.48 5.59 -5.80
C GLU A 3 16.80 4.41 -4.87
N PRO A 4 16.34 4.44 -3.60
CA PRO A 4 16.44 3.26 -2.75
C PRO A 4 15.77 2.09 -3.50
N ASP A 5 16.46 0.95 -3.59
CA ASP A 5 15.88 -0.24 -4.23
C ASP A 5 14.59 -0.54 -3.46
N ALA A 6 13.43 -0.49 -4.12
CA ALA A 6 12.10 -0.62 -3.52
C ALA A 6 11.78 -2.05 -3.02
N TYR A 7 12.82 -2.84 -2.75
CA TYR A 7 12.79 -4.27 -2.47
C TYR A 7 13.59 -4.53 -1.20
N ASP A 8 13.11 -5.48 -0.39
CA ASP A 8 13.73 -5.79 0.89
C ASP A 8 15.15 -6.39 0.71
N PRO A 9 16.07 -6.15 1.65
CA PRO A 9 17.37 -6.80 1.67
C PRO A 9 17.25 -8.33 1.65
N ILE A 10 18.24 -8.99 1.04
CA ILE A 10 18.34 -10.45 1.02
C ILE A 10 19.74 -10.90 1.44
N GLU A 11 19.84 -12.10 1.98
CA GLU A 11 21.10 -12.79 2.22
C GLU A 11 21.62 -13.46 0.94
N CYS A 12 22.94 -13.65 0.86
CA CYS A 12 23.57 -14.46 -0.16
C CYS A 12 23.04 -15.91 -0.07
N PRO A 13 22.58 -16.52 -1.17
CA PRO A 13 22.04 -17.88 -1.14
C PRO A 13 23.10 -18.98 -0.95
N VAL A 14 24.39 -18.63 -0.86
CA VAL A 14 25.49 -19.59 -0.68
C VAL A 14 25.61 -19.94 0.80
N GLU A 15 25.51 -21.23 1.12
CA GLU A 15 25.65 -21.73 2.48
C GLU A 15 27.01 -21.33 3.11
N GLY A 16 26.96 -20.69 4.27
CA GLY A 16 28.14 -20.17 4.98
C GLY A 16 28.63 -18.79 4.53
N CYS A 17 27.92 -18.12 3.61
CA CYS A 17 28.20 -16.72 3.25
C CYS A 17 27.23 -15.77 3.97
N GLU A 18 27.76 -14.85 4.79
CA GLU A 18 26.97 -13.93 5.62
C GLU A 18 26.68 -12.58 4.95
N TYR A 19 26.87 -12.47 3.62
CA TYR A 19 26.67 -11.21 2.92
C TYR A 19 25.17 -10.90 2.73
N GLU A 20 24.69 -9.80 3.31
CA GLU A 20 23.30 -9.34 3.21
C GLU A 20 23.24 -7.90 2.69
N ASN A 21 22.41 -7.65 1.67
CA ASN A 21 22.17 -6.32 1.14
C ASN A 21 20.97 -6.31 0.17
N GLY A 22 20.69 -5.18 -0.49
CA GLY A 22 19.70 -5.12 -1.58
C GLY A 22 20.03 -6.09 -2.71
N ILE A 23 18.99 -6.59 -3.40
CA ILE A 23 19.04 -7.67 -4.40
C ILE A 23 20.17 -7.48 -5.42
N ARG A 24 20.34 -6.25 -5.95
CA ARG A 24 21.41 -5.95 -6.92
C ARG A 24 22.81 -5.99 -6.32
N SER A 25 22.96 -5.59 -5.07
CA SER A 25 24.24 -5.62 -4.36
C SER A 25 24.66 -7.05 -4.04
N VAL A 26 23.72 -7.92 -3.69
CA VAL A 26 23.96 -9.37 -3.54
C VAL A 26 24.34 -10.00 -4.89
N ALA A 27 23.68 -9.62 -5.98
CA ALA A 27 24.06 -10.10 -7.31
C ALA A 27 25.48 -9.63 -7.74
N ALA A 28 25.85 -8.40 -7.38
CA ALA A 28 27.19 -7.89 -7.61
C ALA A 28 28.23 -8.63 -6.75
N HIS A 29 27.91 -8.92 -5.49
CA HIS A 29 28.73 -9.73 -4.59
C HIS A 29 28.99 -11.12 -5.18
N ILE A 30 27.96 -11.86 -5.60
CA ILE A 30 28.11 -13.19 -6.21
C ILE A 30 28.98 -13.13 -7.47
N SER A 31 28.79 -12.14 -8.33
CA SER A 31 29.61 -11.96 -9.54
C SER A 31 31.07 -11.58 -9.24
N GLY A 32 31.31 -10.90 -8.11
CA GLY A 32 32.64 -10.46 -7.68
C GLY A 32 33.40 -11.51 -6.87
N THR A 33 32.70 -12.50 -6.31
CA THR A 33 33.28 -13.58 -5.53
C THR A 33 33.61 -14.75 -6.46
N HIS A 34 34.90 -14.92 -6.77
CA HIS A 34 35.38 -15.87 -7.78
C HIS A 34 35.69 -17.25 -7.15
N ASP A 35 34.66 -17.92 -6.63
CA ASP A 35 34.75 -19.31 -6.16
C ASP A 35 33.66 -20.21 -6.75
N GLU A 36 33.81 -21.52 -6.55
CA GLU A 36 32.88 -22.52 -7.11
C GLU A 36 31.47 -22.48 -6.51
N ASN A 37 31.31 -21.93 -5.30
CA ASN A 37 30.05 -21.85 -4.60
C ASN A 37 29.23 -20.63 -5.04
N HIS A 38 29.90 -19.52 -5.39
CA HIS A 38 29.30 -18.31 -5.95
C HIS A 38 29.14 -18.36 -7.49
N SER A 39 29.23 -19.54 -8.09
CA SER A 39 28.97 -19.72 -9.52
C SER A 39 27.48 -19.63 -9.85
N TRP A 40 27.14 -18.81 -10.84
CA TRP A 40 25.77 -18.66 -11.35
C TRP A 40 25.16 -19.98 -11.84
N ASP A 41 25.96 -20.82 -12.52
CA ASP A 41 25.53 -22.13 -12.98
C ASP A 41 25.15 -23.05 -11.81
N ARG A 42 25.89 -22.97 -10.70
CA ARG A 42 25.63 -23.76 -9.48
C ARG A 42 24.39 -23.26 -8.75
N LEU A 43 24.18 -21.94 -8.74
CA LEU A 43 23.00 -21.30 -8.17
C LEU A 43 21.76 -21.44 -9.07
N GLY A 44 21.88 -22.04 -10.27
CA GLY A 44 20.76 -22.28 -11.17
C GLY A 44 20.21 -21.02 -11.83
N HIS A 45 21.04 -20.00 -12.01
CA HIS A 45 20.65 -18.74 -12.67
C HIS A 45 21.54 -18.45 -13.87
N ASP A 46 20.95 -17.98 -14.97
CA ASP A 46 21.66 -17.51 -16.17
C ASP A 46 22.29 -16.12 -15.92
N GLY A 47 23.15 -16.03 -14.92
CA GLY A 47 23.86 -14.81 -14.50
C GLY A 47 23.07 -13.89 -13.58
N ALA A 48 23.72 -12.78 -13.20
CA ALA A 48 23.23 -11.81 -12.23
C ALA A 48 21.84 -11.23 -12.56
N ARG A 49 21.56 -10.98 -13.84
CA ARG A 49 20.25 -10.43 -14.25
C ARG A 49 19.11 -11.43 -13.99
N ALA A 50 19.32 -12.71 -14.29
CA ALA A 50 18.32 -13.75 -14.06
C ALA A 50 18.01 -13.91 -12.56
N PHE A 51 19.05 -13.88 -11.72
CA PHE A 51 18.91 -13.87 -10.26
C PHE A 51 18.10 -12.66 -9.76
N VAL A 52 18.47 -11.44 -10.17
CA VAL A 52 17.78 -10.22 -9.72
C VAL A 52 16.29 -10.27 -10.10
N MET A 53 15.96 -10.68 -11.33
CA MET A 53 14.57 -10.76 -11.77
C MET A 53 13.78 -11.84 -11.02
N ALA A 54 14.40 -12.99 -10.72
CA ALA A 54 13.76 -14.05 -9.96
C ALA A 54 13.48 -13.62 -8.51
N ARG A 55 14.43 -12.93 -7.86
CA ARG A 55 14.25 -12.42 -6.49
C ARG A 55 13.23 -11.31 -6.39
N LYS A 56 13.21 -10.40 -7.38
CA LYS A 56 12.17 -9.36 -7.47
C LYS A 56 10.78 -9.97 -7.61
N ARG A 57 10.60 -10.93 -8.54
CA ARG A 57 9.34 -11.66 -8.66
C ARG A 57 8.97 -12.40 -7.39
N GLN A 58 9.93 -13.04 -6.73
CA GLN A 58 9.66 -13.73 -5.48
C GLN A 58 9.16 -12.77 -4.39
N GLN A 59 9.78 -11.59 -4.25
CA GLN A 59 9.29 -10.59 -3.30
C GLN A 59 7.97 -9.97 -3.75
N GLU A 60 7.75 -9.74 -5.05
CA GLU A 60 6.47 -9.30 -5.60
C GLU A 60 5.37 -10.33 -5.31
N ASP A 61 5.60 -11.62 -5.59
CA ASP A 61 4.68 -12.73 -5.31
C ASP A 61 4.41 -12.87 -3.80
N THR A 62 5.45 -12.75 -2.96
CA THR A 62 5.29 -12.77 -1.49
C THR A 62 4.48 -11.57 -1.03
N ASN A 63 4.77 -10.38 -1.54
CA ASN A 63 4.08 -9.14 -1.16
C ASN A 63 2.64 -9.13 -1.67
N GLU A 64 2.35 -9.70 -2.84
CA GLU A 64 0.99 -9.97 -3.34
C GLU A 64 0.27 -11.00 -2.45
N THR A 65 0.98 -12.02 -1.97
CA THR A 65 0.41 -13.04 -1.06
C THR A 65 0.13 -12.46 0.32
N GLU A 66 1.06 -11.70 0.90
CA GLU A 66 0.89 -10.97 2.17
C GLU A 66 -0.19 -9.89 2.04
N ALA A 67 -0.28 -9.19 0.90
CA ALA A 67 -1.35 -8.24 0.61
C ALA A 67 -2.73 -8.91 0.45
N SER A 68 -2.80 -10.24 0.27
CA SER A 68 -4.06 -10.98 0.23
C SER A 68 -4.50 -11.51 1.59
N GLU A 69 -3.63 -11.52 2.61
CA GLU A 69 -3.97 -11.96 3.96
C GLU A 69 -4.37 -10.77 4.84
N LEU A 70 -5.39 -10.96 5.68
CA LEU A 70 -5.75 -9.94 6.66
C LEU A 70 -4.67 -9.83 7.73
N PRO A 71 -4.09 -8.64 7.97
CA PRO A 71 -3.06 -8.47 8.98
C PRO A 71 -3.63 -8.77 10.38
N ILE A 72 -3.00 -9.74 11.06
CA ILE A 72 -3.46 -10.25 12.37
C ILE A 72 -3.10 -9.25 13.49
N GLU A 73 -2.18 -8.32 13.24
CA GLU A 73 -1.74 -7.27 14.16
C GLU A 73 -2.92 -6.49 14.72
N PHE A 74 -3.89 -6.13 13.87
CA PHE A 74 -5.10 -5.44 14.31
C PHE A 74 -5.87 -6.23 15.38
N ALA A 75 -5.96 -7.56 15.24
CA ALA A 75 -6.64 -8.41 16.21
C ALA A 75 -5.87 -8.48 17.55
N TYR A 76 -4.54 -8.64 17.50
CA TYR A 76 -3.71 -8.66 18.71
C TYR A 76 -3.72 -7.33 19.46
N GLU A 77 -3.62 -6.22 18.74
CA GLU A 77 -3.64 -4.88 19.34
C GLU A 77 -5.01 -4.56 19.94
N THR A 78 -6.10 -4.96 19.26
CA THR A 78 -7.46 -4.84 19.79
C THR A 78 -7.65 -5.67 21.06
N LEU A 79 -7.09 -6.89 21.12
CA LEU A 79 -7.09 -7.70 22.35
C LEU A 79 -6.29 -7.06 23.48
N ALA A 80 -5.11 -6.50 23.18
CA ALA A 80 -4.31 -5.76 24.15
C ALA A 80 -5.07 -4.53 24.69
N PHE A 81 -5.85 -3.87 23.84
CA PHE A 81 -6.71 -2.75 24.25
C PHE A 81 -7.78 -3.22 25.23
N PHE A 82 -8.48 -4.32 24.96
CA PHE A 82 -9.47 -4.84 25.90
C PHE A 82 -8.85 -5.21 27.26
N ALA A 83 -7.69 -5.85 27.26
CA ALA A 83 -6.98 -6.17 28.51
C ALA A 83 -6.58 -4.91 29.29
N LEU A 84 -6.17 -3.84 28.60
CA LEU A 84 -5.79 -2.58 29.22
C LEU A 84 -7.00 -1.83 29.82
N VAL A 85 -8.15 -1.88 29.12
CA VAL A 85 -9.40 -1.27 29.60
C VAL A 85 -9.88 -1.97 30.87
N ASP A 86 -9.80 -3.31 30.94
CA ASP A 86 -10.08 -4.09 32.16
C ASP A 86 -9.11 -3.76 33.31
N GLU A 87 -7.80 -3.68 33.04
CA GLU A 87 -6.80 -3.34 34.06
C GLU A 87 -6.99 -1.94 34.66
N TYR A 88 -7.41 -0.97 33.83
CA TYR A 88 -7.51 0.42 34.23
C TYR A 88 -8.87 0.80 34.83
N ASP A 89 -9.85 -0.11 34.83
CA ASP A 89 -11.22 0.08 35.35
C ASP A 89 -11.85 1.36 34.78
N PHE A 90 -12.12 1.32 33.48
CA PHE A 90 -12.29 2.49 32.62
C PHE A 90 -13.65 3.18 32.75
N ASP A 91 -14.06 3.54 33.96
CA ASP A 91 -15.32 4.27 34.20
C ASP A 91 -15.19 5.78 33.91
N SER A 92 -13.98 6.34 34.00
CA SER A 92 -13.71 7.76 33.69
C SER A 92 -12.25 8.02 33.29
N LEU A 93 -12.06 8.75 32.18
CA LEU A 93 -10.74 9.22 31.74
C LEU A 93 -10.07 10.19 32.74
N ASP A 94 -10.85 10.88 33.56
CA ASP A 94 -10.34 11.89 34.50
C ASP A 94 -9.52 11.28 35.65
N GLU A 95 -9.68 9.98 35.89
CA GLU A 95 -8.99 9.24 36.96
C GLU A 95 -7.64 8.65 36.50
N LEU A 96 -7.34 8.76 35.21
CA LEU A 96 -6.11 8.24 34.61
C LEU A 96 -4.98 9.26 34.70
N ASP A 97 -3.85 8.83 35.24
CA ASP A 97 -2.64 9.63 35.25
C ASP A 97 -2.02 9.72 33.83
N PRO A 98 -1.07 10.67 33.60
CA PRO A 98 -0.47 10.87 32.28
C PRO A 98 0.20 9.62 31.68
N PHE A 99 0.74 8.71 32.50
CA PHE A 99 1.35 7.47 32.01
C PHE A 99 0.30 6.54 31.43
N ARG A 100 -0.81 6.34 32.15
CA ARG A 100 -1.95 5.53 31.67
C ARG A 100 -2.60 6.11 30.42
N LEU A 101 -2.80 7.44 30.37
CA LEU A 101 -3.29 8.14 29.19
C LEU A 101 -2.35 7.99 27.98
N THR A 102 -1.04 8.02 28.22
CA THR A 102 -0.03 7.81 27.15
C THR A 102 -0.11 6.39 26.59
N ASN A 103 -0.23 5.37 27.44
CA ASN A 103 -0.39 3.98 27.00
C ASN A 103 -1.63 3.80 26.12
N LEU A 104 -2.77 4.35 26.56
CA LEU A 104 -4.01 4.31 25.81
C LEU A 104 -3.87 5.00 24.44
N TYR A 105 -3.32 6.21 24.42
CA TYR A 105 -3.15 6.97 23.19
C TYR A 105 -2.25 6.25 22.19
N ALA A 106 -1.12 5.72 22.66
CA ALA A 106 -0.19 4.96 21.83
C ALA A 106 -0.89 3.73 21.23
N LEU A 107 -1.60 2.95 22.05
CA LEU A 107 -2.28 1.73 21.59
C LEU A 107 -3.41 2.02 20.60
N LEU A 108 -4.25 3.03 20.87
CA LEU A 108 -5.31 3.46 19.94
C LEU A 108 -4.73 3.97 18.62
N SER A 109 -3.59 4.65 18.66
CA SER A 109 -2.89 5.09 17.45
C SER A 109 -2.40 3.90 16.62
N THR A 110 -1.88 2.86 17.27
CA THR A 110 -1.47 1.61 16.61
C THR A 110 -2.67 0.91 16.00
N ILE A 111 -3.76 0.72 16.75
CA ILE A 111 -5.02 0.13 16.25
C ILE A 111 -5.58 0.93 15.06
N THR A 112 -5.51 2.25 15.11
CA THR A 112 -5.95 3.11 13.98
C THR A 112 -5.11 2.85 12.74
N ARG A 113 -3.79 2.67 12.89
CA ARG A 113 -2.92 2.33 11.77
C ARG A 113 -3.23 0.93 11.23
N SER A 114 -3.20 -0.09 12.08
CA SER A 114 -3.41 -1.49 11.67
C SER A 114 -4.81 -1.75 11.11
N SER A 115 -5.84 -1.08 11.64
CA SER A 115 -7.21 -1.15 11.07
C SER A 115 -7.30 -0.50 9.69
N ASN A 116 -6.55 0.58 9.44
CA ASN A 116 -6.46 1.15 8.10
C ASN A 116 -5.72 0.20 7.16
N ASP A 117 -4.57 -0.36 7.56
CA ASP A 117 -3.82 -1.33 6.77
C ASP A 117 -4.70 -2.54 6.40
N ALA A 118 -5.42 -3.12 7.37
CA ALA A 118 -6.38 -4.20 7.14
C ALA A 118 -7.50 -3.81 6.16
N ARG A 119 -8.01 -2.57 6.29
CA ARG A 119 -9.05 -2.05 5.41
C ARG A 119 -8.54 -1.85 3.98
N GLU A 120 -7.26 -1.48 3.79
CA GLU A 120 -6.66 -1.36 2.47
C GLU A 120 -6.57 -2.73 1.77
N VAL A 121 -6.12 -3.77 2.48
CA VAL A 121 -6.13 -5.15 1.99
C VAL A 121 -7.53 -5.58 1.52
N VAL A 122 -8.56 -5.35 2.36
CA VAL A 122 -9.95 -5.67 1.98
C VAL A 122 -10.42 -4.85 0.78
N ARG A 123 -10.06 -3.56 0.72
CA ARG A 123 -10.40 -2.67 -0.40
C ARG A 123 -9.80 -3.19 -1.70
N ASP A 124 -8.54 -3.59 -1.68
CA ASP A 124 -7.83 -4.02 -2.87
C ASP A 124 -8.40 -5.37 -3.36
N ALA A 125 -8.67 -6.29 -2.43
CA ALA A 125 -9.42 -7.52 -2.72
C ALA A 125 -10.83 -7.27 -3.30
N LEU A 126 -11.54 -6.21 -2.85
CA LEU A 126 -12.82 -5.80 -3.43
C LEU A 126 -12.66 -5.26 -4.86
N LEU A 127 -11.62 -4.47 -5.13
CA LEU A 127 -11.34 -3.92 -6.46
C LEU A 127 -10.98 -5.00 -7.48
N GLU A 128 -10.31 -6.06 -7.06
CA GLU A 128 -10.03 -7.25 -7.87
C GLU A 128 -11.30 -8.05 -8.21
N ARG A 129 -12.36 -7.96 -7.40
CA ARG A 129 -13.59 -8.74 -7.56
C ARG A 129 -14.73 -7.94 -8.19
N ILE A 130 -14.71 -6.62 -8.04
CA ILE A 130 -15.75 -5.70 -8.52
C ILE A 130 -15.16 -4.79 -9.59
N HIS A 131 -15.34 -5.20 -10.84
CA HIS A 131 -14.79 -4.49 -12.00
C HIS A 131 -15.71 -3.38 -12.55
N ASP A 132 -17.02 -3.48 -12.32
CA ASP A 132 -18.00 -2.50 -12.80
C ASP A 132 -18.34 -1.47 -11.73
N ASP A 133 -18.58 -0.22 -12.15
CA ASP A 133 -19.08 0.84 -11.27
C ASP A 133 -20.47 0.49 -10.74
N ARG A 134 -20.57 0.26 -9.44
CA ARG A 134 -21.81 -0.18 -8.79
C ARG A 134 -21.80 0.05 -7.29
N VAL A 135 -22.98 -0.09 -6.70
CA VAL A 135 -23.18 -0.20 -5.26
C VAL A 135 -23.26 -1.67 -4.86
N VAL A 136 -22.73 -1.99 -3.67
CA VAL A 136 -22.82 -3.31 -3.03
C VAL A 136 -23.28 -3.12 -1.58
N GLU A 137 -24.42 -3.71 -1.27
CA GLU A 137 -25.00 -3.74 0.08
C GLU A 137 -24.55 -5.00 0.83
N SER A 138 -24.46 -4.90 2.14
CA SER A 138 -24.10 -5.99 3.06
C SER A 138 -24.80 -5.80 4.41
N ASP A 139 -24.72 -6.81 5.28
CA ASP A 139 -25.29 -6.75 6.63
C ASP A 139 -24.71 -5.57 7.44
N TYR A 140 -23.44 -5.22 7.23
CA TYR A 140 -22.74 -4.19 8.02
C TYR A 140 -22.72 -2.80 7.35
N GLY A 141 -23.31 -2.65 6.16
CA GLY A 141 -23.39 -1.37 5.47
C GLY A 141 -23.28 -1.47 3.96
N GLU A 142 -22.96 -0.36 3.33
CA GLU A 142 -22.94 -0.20 1.88
C GLU A 142 -21.60 0.37 1.40
N ILE A 143 -21.12 -0.15 0.28
CA ILE A 143 -20.01 0.42 -0.47
C ILE A 143 -20.42 0.78 -1.90
N ARG A 144 -19.74 1.77 -2.46
CA ARG A 144 -19.78 2.11 -3.87
C ARG A 144 -18.40 1.95 -4.50
N ARG A 145 -18.33 1.16 -5.57
CA ARG A 145 -17.20 1.11 -6.50
C ARG A 145 -17.45 2.10 -7.62
N TYR A 146 -16.49 2.98 -7.89
CA TYR A 146 -16.57 3.94 -8.99
C TYR A 146 -15.20 4.20 -9.60
N THR A 147 -15.15 4.56 -10.87
CA THR A 147 -13.91 4.85 -11.58
C THR A 147 -13.72 6.36 -11.67
N THR A 148 -12.51 6.81 -11.34
CA THR A 148 -12.07 8.19 -11.56
C THR A 148 -10.93 8.22 -12.56
N GLN A 149 -10.88 9.22 -13.43
CA GLN A 149 -9.75 9.37 -14.35
C GLN A 149 -8.66 10.21 -13.70
N ARG A 150 -7.44 9.66 -13.63
CA ARG A 150 -6.24 10.43 -13.28
C ARG A 150 -5.56 10.86 -14.56
N ARG A 151 -5.08 12.12 -14.57
CA ARG A 151 -4.29 12.69 -15.66
C ARG A 151 -2.83 12.75 -15.26
N TYR A 152 -1.95 12.27 -16.10
CA TYR A 152 -0.51 12.37 -15.98
C TYR A 152 0.03 13.13 -17.18
N VAL A 153 1.10 13.89 -16.98
CA VAL A 153 1.80 14.49 -18.11
C VAL A 153 2.56 13.36 -18.80
N ARG A 154 2.50 13.32 -20.13
CA ARG A 154 3.32 12.43 -20.95
C ARG A 154 4.80 12.68 -20.74
N ASP A 155 5.63 11.83 -21.36
CA ASP A 155 7.08 11.98 -21.34
C ASP A 155 7.50 13.43 -21.65
N GLU A 156 8.42 13.96 -20.84
CA GLU A 156 8.79 15.37 -20.87
C GLU A 156 9.30 15.77 -22.26
N ASP A 157 10.14 14.95 -22.90
CA ASP A 157 10.68 15.26 -24.22
C ASP A 157 9.58 15.25 -25.30
N GLU A 158 8.62 14.32 -25.20
CA GLU A 158 7.46 14.23 -26.11
C GLU A 158 6.53 15.43 -25.96
N VAL A 159 6.28 15.88 -24.74
CA VAL A 159 5.45 17.04 -24.43
C VAL A 159 6.13 18.32 -24.92
N LEU A 160 7.42 18.50 -24.64
CA LEU A 160 8.14 19.71 -25.08
C LEU A 160 8.20 19.82 -26.61
N ASP A 161 8.42 18.71 -27.33
CA ASP A 161 8.37 18.68 -28.80
C ASP A 161 6.96 18.99 -29.32
N THR A 162 5.92 18.52 -28.61
CA THR A 162 4.52 18.81 -28.96
C THR A 162 4.16 20.28 -28.75
N LEU A 163 4.62 20.89 -27.66
CA LEU A 163 4.46 22.32 -27.40
C LEU A 163 5.20 23.17 -28.45
N ASP A 164 6.45 22.83 -28.77
CA ASP A 164 7.26 23.56 -29.76
C ASP A 164 6.63 23.49 -31.17
N ARG A 165 6.15 22.30 -31.59
CA ARG A 165 5.43 22.12 -32.86
C ARG A 165 4.16 22.97 -32.97
N ALA A 166 3.50 23.25 -31.84
CA ALA A 166 2.33 24.11 -31.76
C ALA A 166 2.66 25.60 -31.58
N GLY A 167 3.95 25.96 -31.50
CA GLY A 167 4.40 27.34 -31.33
C GLY A 167 4.36 27.86 -29.89
N ILE A 168 4.20 26.97 -28.91
CA ILE A 168 4.30 27.31 -27.48
C ILE A 168 5.78 27.21 -27.09
N ASP A 169 6.41 28.33 -26.67
CA ASP A 169 7.80 28.29 -26.19
C ASP A 169 7.87 27.39 -24.93
N PRO A 170 8.58 26.25 -24.98
CA PRO A 170 8.67 25.31 -23.86
C PRO A 170 9.25 25.96 -22.59
N LYS A 171 10.01 27.05 -22.73
CA LYS A 171 10.52 27.83 -21.60
C LYS A 171 9.45 28.65 -20.87
N THR A 172 8.24 28.76 -21.43
CA THR A 172 7.10 29.41 -20.76
C THR A 172 6.41 28.45 -19.77
N VAL A 173 6.64 27.13 -19.94
CA VAL A 173 6.10 26.04 -19.12
C VAL A 173 7.20 25.41 -18.23
N LEU A 174 8.23 26.21 -17.87
CA LEU A 174 9.47 25.83 -17.15
C LEU A 174 9.33 25.06 -15.82
N SER A 175 8.10 24.83 -15.36
CA SER A 175 7.80 23.88 -14.31
C SER A 175 6.55 23.16 -14.78
N VAL A 176 6.63 21.86 -15.01
CA VAL A 176 5.54 20.98 -15.46
C VAL A 176 4.47 20.89 -14.37
N ASP A 177 3.81 22.02 -14.13
CA ASP A 177 2.63 22.15 -13.32
C ASP A 177 1.46 21.79 -14.23
N LYS A 178 0.78 20.68 -13.90
CA LYS A 178 -0.35 20.15 -14.69
C LYS A 178 -1.39 21.22 -14.99
N GLN A 179 -1.61 22.16 -14.07
CA GLN A 179 -2.57 23.25 -14.26
C GLN A 179 -2.08 24.26 -15.30
N LYS A 180 -0.82 24.69 -15.21
CA LYS A 180 -0.26 25.64 -16.20
C LYS A 180 -0.17 25.04 -17.58
N LEU A 181 0.18 23.76 -17.66
CA LEU A 181 0.24 23.03 -18.92
C LEU A 181 -1.15 22.86 -19.53
N ALA A 182 -2.16 22.49 -18.74
CA ALA A 182 -3.55 22.43 -19.19
C ALA A 182 -4.04 23.79 -19.72
N THR A 183 -3.79 24.88 -18.97
CA THR A 183 -4.15 26.23 -19.42
C THR A 183 -3.40 26.65 -20.69
N ALA A 184 -2.13 26.26 -20.85
CA ALA A 184 -1.35 26.61 -22.03
C ALA A 184 -1.86 25.93 -23.31
N ILE A 185 -2.38 24.70 -23.20
CA ILE A 185 -2.89 23.97 -24.36
C ILE A 185 -4.35 24.32 -24.70
N GLU A 186 -5.15 24.82 -23.74
CA GLU A 186 -6.55 25.22 -23.92
C GLU A 186 -6.76 26.25 -25.06
N GLU A 187 -5.78 27.13 -25.30
CA GLU A 187 -5.84 28.16 -26.35
C GLU A 187 -5.15 27.73 -27.67
N THR A 188 -4.81 26.45 -27.81
CA THR A 188 -4.10 25.90 -28.98
C THR A 188 -4.81 24.70 -29.61
N ASP A 189 -4.37 24.30 -30.80
CA ASP A 189 -4.86 23.10 -31.49
C ASP A 189 -4.20 21.79 -30.98
N ILE A 190 -3.62 21.81 -29.78
CA ILE A 190 -3.07 20.61 -29.14
C ILE A 190 -4.20 19.87 -28.43
N ASP A 191 -4.40 18.61 -28.79
CA ASP A 191 -5.35 17.76 -28.07
C ASP A 191 -4.79 17.41 -26.68
N ASP A 192 -5.68 17.37 -25.68
CA ASP A 192 -5.35 17.01 -24.29
C ASP A 192 -4.67 15.62 -24.23
N GLU A 193 -5.06 14.69 -25.12
CA GLU A 193 -4.47 13.35 -25.21
C GLU A 193 -3.03 13.35 -25.76
N GLN A 194 -2.57 14.42 -26.42
CA GLN A 194 -1.19 14.54 -26.91
C GLN A 194 -0.20 15.00 -25.83
N VAL A 195 -0.72 15.48 -24.71
CA VAL A 195 0.08 16.04 -23.61
C VAL A 195 -0.16 15.30 -22.32
N PHE A 196 -1.38 14.82 -22.11
CA PHE A 196 -1.77 14.05 -20.96
C PHE A 196 -2.10 12.62 -21.33
N GLU A 197 -1.65 11.70 -20.47
CA GLU A 197 -2.15 10.34 -20.41
C GLU A 197 -3.21 10.24 -19.32
N THR A 198 -4.31 9.56 -19.64
CA THR A 198 -5.37 9.27 -18.69
C THR A 198 -5.32 7.81 -18.27
N GLU A 199 -5.48 7.58 -16.97
CA GLU A 199 -5.56 6.25 -16.40
C GLU A 199 -6.84 6.14 -15.57
N ASP A 200 -7.56 5.04 -15.77
CA ASP A 200 -8.70 4.70 -14.94
C ASP A 200 -8.22 4.26 -13.56
N ALA A 201 -8.58 5.04 -12.55
CA ALA A 201 -8.29 4.78 -11.15
C ALA A 201 -9.59 4.37 -10.44
N PRO A 202 -9.85 3.06 -10.28
CA PRO A 202 -11.02 2.58 -9.58
C PRO A 202 -10.90 2.84 -8.08
N ARG A 203 -12.03 3.09 -7.43
CA ARG A 203 -12.14 3.47 -6.03
C ARG A 203 -13.26 2.71 -5.36
N ILE A 204 -13.08 2.40 -4.07
CA ILE A 204 -14.15 1.96 -3.18
C ILE A 204 -14.40 3.06 -2.16
N GLN A 205 -15.66 3.41 -1.96
CA GLN A 205 -16.11 4.32 -0.91
C GLN A 205 -17.19 3.64 -0.09
N ARG A 206 -17.05 3.67 1.23
CA ARG A 206 -18.17 3.33 2.14
C ARG A 206 -19.20 4.46 2.05
N THR A 207 -20.45 4.11 1.76
CA THR A 207 -21.56 5.04 1.60
C THR A 207 -22.56 4.96 2.75
N ASP A 208 -22.68 3.80 3.38
CA ASP A 208 -23.54 3.61 4.55
C ASP A 208 -22.91 2.64 5.57
N VAL A 209 -23.35 2.71 6.83
CA VAL A 209 -22.95 1.81 7.92
C VAL A 209 -24.16 1.38 8.72
N ASN A 210 -24.27 0.09 9.01
CA ASN A 210 -25.34 -0.45 9.84
C ASN A 210 -24.80 -0.80 11.23
N GLU A 211 -24.70 0.22 12.09
CA GLU A 211 -24.16 0.08 13.45
C GLU A 211 -24.95 -0.91 14.30
N ARG A 212 -26.28 -0.96 14.11
CA ARG A 212 -27.16 -1.88 14.83
C ARG A 212 -26.82 -3.36 14.57
N MET A 213 -26.39 -3.70 13.35
CA MET A 213 -26.00 -5.08 13.04
C MET A 213 -24.73 -5.50 13.78
N CYS A 214 -23.80 -4.58 14.05
CA CYS A 214 -22.65 -4.86 14.91
C CYS A 214 -23.10 -5.19 16.34
N GLU A 215 -23.98 -4.38 16.92
CA GLU A 215 -24.51 -4.61 18.27
C GLU A 215 -25.26 -5.95 18.36
N GLU A 216 -26.13 -6.24 17.40
CA GLU A 216 -26.88 -7.49 17.32
C GLU A 216 -25.94 -8.69 17.15
N TYR A 217 -24.87 -8.56 16.36
CA TYR A 217 -23.86 -9.61 16.22
C TYR A 217 -23.12 -9.86 17.54
N VAL A 218 -22.64 -8.81 18.21
CA VAL A 218 -21.98 -8.93 19.53
C VAL A 218 -22.91 -9.59 20.55
N ALA A 219 -24.19 -9.20 20.59
CA ALA A 219 -25.18 -9.81 21.46
C ALA A 219 -25.45 -11.30 21.15
N SER A 220 -25.25 -11.72 19.89
CA SER A 220 -25.39 -13.10 19.46
C SER A 220 -24.20 -14.00 19.81
N LEU A 221 -23.05 -13.42 20.17
CA LEU A 221 -21.83 -14.18 20.44
C LEU A 221 -21.99 -15.13 21.64
N PRO A 222 -21.26 -16.27 21.66
CA PRO A 222 -21.22 -17.15 22.82
C PRO A 222 -20.83 -16.39 24.09
N LYS A 223 -21.32 -16.85 25.25
CA LYS A 223 -21.12 -16.15 26.52
C LYS A 223 -19.65 -15.90 26.83
N GLU A 224 -18.77 -16.86 26.56
CA GLU A 224 -17.31 -16.71 26.73
C GLU A 224 -16.70 -15.51 25.99
N TYR A 225 -17.26 -15.12 24.83
CA TYR A 225 -16.84 -13.92 24.12
C TYR A 225 -17.51 -12.66 24.66
N ARG A 226 -18.74 -12.76 25.18
CA ARG A 226 -19.45 -11.62 25.79
C ARG A 226 -18.93 -11.28 27.18
N ASP A 227 -18.46 -12.27 27.94
CA ASP A 227 -17.83 -12.10 29.25
C ASP A 227 -16.49 -11.34 29.16
N LEU A 228 -15.87 -11.26 27.97
CA LEU A 228 -14.73 -10.37 27.70
C LEU A 228 -15.13 -8.88 27.66
N PHE A 229 -16.43 -8.58 27.60
CA PHE A 229 -17.00 -7.23 27.43
C PHE A 229 -18.04 -6.88 28.50
N GLU A 230 -18.30 -7.75 29.49
CA GLU A 230 -19.11 -7.41 30.65
C GLU A 230 -18.26 -6.54 31.60
N PHE A 231 -18.33 -5.21 31.39
CA PHE A 231 -17.95 -4.20 32.38
C PHE A 231 -19.05 -4.06 33.46
#